data_AF-A0A1T5F1E2-F1
#
_entry.id   AF-A0A1T5F1E2-F1
#
_cell.length_a   1.000
_cell.length_b   1.000
_cell.length_c   1.000
_cell.angle_alpha   90.00
_cell.angle_beta   90.00
_cell.angle_gamma   90.00
#
_symmetry.space_group_name_H-M   'P 1'
#
loop_
_entity.id
_entity.type
_entity.pdbx_description
1 polymer ?
#
loop_
_entity_poly.entity_id
_entity_poly.type
_entity_poly.pdbx_seq_one_letter_code
_entity_poly.pdbx_strand_id
1 'polypeptide(L)'
;MSPKEGMVDVFIEAFIKDFNNKTKAQNTERTNIIGEIDALNKRYQNALLKNADGEMADDDFQEVKKLTKGKIEVLERRLNDLAVVGTEIKDLVASTLKKVANIDRRYENGDIEEKRLIVSSMFPDFLEFDGTQHRTPRLNSAIALIYQNNSKLQGKKMGQVYRF
;
A
#
# COMPACT_ATOMS: atom_id res chain seq x y z
N MET A 1 -11.99 -18.87 -16.98
CA MET A 1 -12.70 -17.69 -16.44
C MET A 1 -11.64 -16.64 -16.24
N SER A 2 -11.76 -15.48 -16.87
CA SER A 2 -10.81 -14.37 -16.72
C SER A 2 -11.60 -13.13 -16.33
N PRO A 3 -11.08 -12.24 -15.47
CA PRO A 3 -11.76 -10.99 -15.15
C PRO A 3 -12.01 -10.19 -16.43
N LYS A 4 -13.06 -9.37 -16.45
CA LYS A 4 -13.24 -8.45 -17.57
C LYS A 4 -12.02 -7.52 -17.67
N GLU A 5 -11.64 -7.21 -18.90
CA GLU A 5 -10.55 -6.27 -19.18
C GLU A 5 -10.75 -4.97 -18.38
N GLY A 6 -9.68 -4.50 -17.72
CA GLY A 6 -9.67 -3.32 -16.86
C GLY A 6 -10.24 -3.50 -15.44
N MET A 7 -10.90 -4.62 -15.10
CA MET A 7 -11.47 -4.80 -13.75
C MET A 7 -10.41 -4.92 -12.66
N VAL A 8 -9.31 -5.56 -12.99
CA VAL A 8 -8.16 -5.73 -12.10
C VAL A 8 -7.59 -4.36 -11.75
N ASP A 9 -7.49 -3.47 -12.74
CA ASP A 9 -7.00 -2.10 -12.55
C ASP A 9 -7.95 -1.29 -11.67
N VAL A 10 -9.27 -1.42 -11.87
CA VAL A 10 -10.28 -0.78 -11.00
C VAL A 10 -10.15 -1.25 -9.54
N PHE A 11 -9.91 -2.54 -9.29
CA PHE A 11 -9.70 -3.05 -7.93
C PHE A 11 -8.38 -2.55 -7.33
N ILE A 12 -7.30 -2.51 -8.12
CA ILE A 12 -6.02 -1.94 -7.69
C ILE A 12 -6.19 -0.46 -7.33
N GLU A 13 -6.84 0.33 -8.18
CA GLU A 13 -7.10 1.75 -7.94
C GLU A 13 -7.98 1.98 -6.71
N ALA A 14 -9.06 1.20 -6.56
CA ALA A 14 -9.96 1.29 -5.42
C ALA A 14 -9.24 0.95 -4.10
N PHE A 15 -8.42 -0.12 -4.12
CA PHE A 15 -7.61 -0.51 -2.97
C PHE A 15 -6.58 0.59 -2.63
N ILE A 16 -5.81 1.07 -3.61
CA ILE A 16 -4.81 2.12 -3.40
C ILE A 16 -5.47 3.39 -2.83
N LYS A 17 -6.64 3.77 -3.35
CA LYS A 17 -7.40 4.93 -2.86
C LYS A 17 -7.85 4.75 -1.41
N ASP A 18 -8.48 3.62 -1.08
CA ASP A 18 -8.93 3.33 0.29
C ASP A 18 -7.76 3.23 1.27
N PHE A 19 -6.69 2.54 0.86
CA PHE A 19 -5.46 2.43 1.64
C PHE A 19 -4.85 3.81 1.90
N ASN A 20 -4.70 4.65 0.87
CA ASN A 20 -4.20 6.02 1.01
C ASN A 20 -5.07 6.88 1.93
N ASN A 21 -6.39 6.72 1.87
CA ASN A 21 -7.31 7.43 2.77
C ASN A 21 -7.13 6.99 4.22
N LYS A 22 -7.04 5.67 4.47
CA LYS A 22 -6.82 5.10 5.80
C LYS A 22 -5.45 5.46 6.37
N THR A 23 -4.42 5.51 5.54
CA THR A 23 -3.05 5.89 5.95
C THR A 23 -2.76 7.38 5.76
N LYS A 24 -3.77 8.22 5.48
CA LYS A 24 -3.57 9.63 5.14
C LYS A 24 -2.89 10.39 6.28
N ALA A 25 -3.39 10.25 7.50
CA ALA A 25 -2.82 10.91 8.68
C ALA A 25 -1.35 10.54 8.88
N GLN A 26 -1.04 9.24 8.80
CA GLN A 26 0.33 8.73 8.92
C GLN A 26 1.24 9.28 7.81
N ASN A 27 0.76 9.30 6.55
CA ASN A 27 1.54 9.83 5.43
C ASN A 27 1.79 11.34 5.59
N THR A 28 0.78 12.11 6.01
CA THR A 28 0.93 13.54 6.30
C THR A 28 1.94 13.78 7.42
N GLU A 29 1.88 13.00 8.50
CA GLU A 29 2.85 13.08 9.59
C GLU A 29 4.28 12.80 9.10
N ARG A 30 4.47 11.77 8.27
CA ARG A 30 5.78 11.47 7.68
C ARG A 30 6.30 12.61 6.82
N THR A 31 5.46 13.17 5.94
CA THR A 31 5.85 14.32 5.10
C THR A 31 6.25 15.52 5.95
N ASN A 32 5.53 15.79 7.04
CA ASN A 32 5.88 16.88 7.96
C ASN A 32 7.23 16.64 8.64
N ILE A 33 7.45 15.44 9.18
CA ILE A 33 8.72 15.07 9.84
C ILE A 33 9.91 15.21 8.86
N ILE A 34 9.77 14.74 7.63
CA ILE A 34 10.80 14.89 6.59
C ILE A 34 11.08 16.38 6.31
N GLY A 35 10.03 17.19 6.18
CA GLY A 35 10.18 18.64 5.99
C GLY A 35 10.87 19.34 7.16
N GLU A 36 10.59 18.91 8.41
CA GLU A 36 11.27 19.41 9.60
C GLU A 36 12.76 19.03 9.62
N ILE A 37 13.09 17.77 9.28
CA ILE A 37 14.49 17.31 9.16
C ILE A 37 15.22 18.13 8.10
N ASP A 38 14.63 18.36 6.93
CA ASP A 38 15.22 19.17 5.86
C ASP A 38 15.46 20.62 6.30
N ALA A 39 14.51 21.22 7.03
CA ALA A 39 14.66 22.56 7.58
C ALA A 39 15.80 22.64 8.61
N LEU A 40 15.89 21.65 9.50
CA LEU A 40 16.97 21.54 10.49
C LEU A 40 18.33 21.33 9.82
N ASN A 41 18.41 20.48 8.79
CA ASN A 41 19.62 20.28 8.01
C ASN A 41 20.08 21.58 7.33
N LYS A 42 19.16 22.33 6.69
CA LYS A 42 19.48 23.65 6.12
C LYS A 42 19.99 24.63 7.18
N ARG A 43 19.36 24.65 8.36
CA ARG A 43 19.80 25.50 9.49
C ARG A 43 21.20 25.12 9.96
N TYR A 44 21.50 23.83 10.07
CA TYR A 44 22.83 23.34 10.43
C TYR A 44 23.89 23.75 9.40
N GLN A 45 23.61 23.59 8.11
CA GLN A 45 24.53 24.01 7.04
C GLN A 45 24.78 25.52 7.08
N ASN A 46 23.74 26.33 7.29
CA ASN A 46 23.89 27.78 7.40
C ASN A 46 24.72 28.18 8.63
N ALA A 47 24.53 27.52 9.78
CA ALA A 47 25.33 27.79 10.98
C ALA A 47 26.80 27.41 10.78
N LEU A 48 27.07 26.31 10.07
CA LEU A 48 28.42 25.88 9.72
C LEU A 48 29.13 26.90 8.83
N LEU A 49 28.46 27.40 7.79
CA LEU A 49 28.99 28.45 6.91
C LEU A 49 29.31 29.73 7.70
N LYS A 50 28.38 30.20 8.54
CA LYS A 50 28.60 31.39 9.38
C LYS A 50 29.76 31.25 10.34
N ASN A 51 29.97 30.07 10.94
CA ASN A 51 31.15 29.84 11.78
C ASN A 51 32.43 29.89 10.92
N ALA A 52 32.44 29.20 9.77
CA ALA A 52 33.60 29.19 8.88
C ALA A 52 33.98 30.59 8.36
N ASP A 53 32.99 31.45 8.12
CA ASP A 53 33.18 32.83 7.67
C ASP A 53 33.49 33.80 8.83
N GLY A 54 33.50 33.31 10.08
CA GLY A 54 33.76 34.12 11.29
C GLY A 54 32.58 34.99 11.74
N GLU A 55 31.39 34.81 11.15
CA GLU A 55 30.15 35.50 11.53
C GLU A 55 29.48 34.92 12.79
N MET A 56 29.92 33.75 13.24
CA MET A 56 29.40 33.03 14.41
C MET A 56 30.56 32.53 15.28
N ALA A 57 30.48 32.74 16.59
CA ALA A 57 31.46 32.22 17.54
C ALA A 57 31.42 30.69 17.60
N ASP A 58 32.55 30.05 17.91
CA ASP A 58 32.61 28.59 17.93
C ASP A 58 31.70 27.98 19.00
N ASP A 59 31.65 28.58 20.20
CA ASP A 59 30.79 28.11 21.29
C ASP A 59 29.30 28.13 20.89
N ASP A 60 28.84 29.21 20.24
CA ASP A 60 27.48 29.33 19.72
C ASP A 60 27.18 28.24 18.67
N PHE A 61 28.14 27.98 17.78
CA PHE A 61 28.01 26.93 16.78
C PHE A 61 27.94 25.53 17.41
N GLN A 62 28.76 25.22 18.40
CA GLN A 62 28.71 23.92 19.08
C GLN A 62 27.35 23.70 19.75
N GLU A 63 26.77 24.73 20.35
CA GLU A 63 25.42 24.66 20.92
C GLU A 63 24.36 24.41 19.83
N VAL A 64 24.38 25.18 18.74
CA VAL A 64 23.47 25.00 17.61
C VAL A 64 23.59 23.61 17.00
N LYS A 65 24.82 23.11 16.83
CA LYS A 65 25.11 21.76 16.33
C LYS A 65 24.52 20.69 17.23
N LYS A 66 24.75 20.78 18.54
CA LYS A 66 24.22 19.82 19.53
C LYS A 66 22.69 19.80 19.51
N LEU A 67 22.05 20.96 19.58
CA LEU A 67 20.59 21.07 19.59
C LEU A 67 19.97 20.58 18.28
N THR A 68 20.57 20.93 17.14
CA THR A 68 20.04 20.56 15.82
C THR A 68 20.17 19.07 15.58
N LYS A 69 21.34 18.48 15.84
CA LYS A 69 21.56 17.03 15.70
C LYS A 69 20.66 16.22 16.64
N GLY A 70 20.52 16.63 17.91
CA GLY A 70 19.63 15.94 18.85
C GLY A 70 18.17 15.95 18.41
N LYS A 71 17.69 17.04 17.79
CA LYS A 71 16.33 17.10 17.22
C LYS A 71 16.19 16.20 15.99
N ILE A 72 17.18 16.17 15.10
CA ILE A 72 17.19 15.28 13.93
C ILE A 72 17.13 13.81 14.38
N GLU A 73 17.93 13.39 15.36
CA GLU A 73 17.92 12.02 15.87
C GLU A 73 16.57 11.59 16.47
N VAL A 74 15.84 12.52 17.12
CA VAL A 74 14.49 12.25 17.63
C VAL A 74 13.50 12.09 16.47
N LEU A 75 13.57 12.96 15.47
CA LEU A 75 12.69 12.93 14.30
C LEU A 75 12.94 11.69 13.42
N GLU A 76 14.20 11.30 13.23
CA GLU A 76 14.57 10.09 12.49
C GLU A 76 14.07 8.82 13.17
N ARG A 77 14.14 8.73 14.50
CA ARG A 77 13.54 7.61 15.25
C ARG A 77 12.03 7.54 15.05
N ARG A 78 11.33 8.67 15.22
CA ARG A 78 9.89 8.75 14.97
C ARG A 78 9.53 8.37 13.53
N LEU A 79 10.36 8.76 12.56
CA LEU A 79 10.16 8.39 11.16
C LEU A 79 10.29 6.89 10.92
N ASN A 80 11.28 6.24 11.55
CA ASN A 80 11.45 4.78 11.47
C ASN A 80 10.26 4.02 12.07
N ASP A 81 9.70 4.48 13.19
CA ASP A 81 8.50 3.89 13.78
C ASP A 81 7.28 3.97 12.84
N LEU A 82 7.21 5.01 12.00
CA LEU A 82 6.16 5.21 11.00
C LEU A 82 6.46 4.50 9.65
N ALA A 83 7.68 3.99 9.45
CA ALA A 83 8.18 3.57 8.14
C ALA A 83 7.60 2.25 7.62
N VAL A 84 7.39 1.29 8.52
CA VAL A 84 7.38 -0.15 8.20
C VAL A 84 6.12 -0.64 7.47
N VAL A 85 4.99 0.08 7.51
CA VAL A 85 3.69 -0.53 7.17
C VAL A 85 3.11 -0.08 5.81
N GLY A 86 3.53 1.07 5.26
CA GLY A 86 2.78 1.74 4.19
C GLY A 86 3.08 1.29 2.74
N THR A 87 4.35 1.22 2.36
CA THR A 87 4.79 1.04 0.97
C THR A 87 4.82 -0.44 0.56
N GLU A 88 5.33 -1.31 1.43
CA GLU A 88 5.44 -2.75 1.16
C GLU A 88 4.06 -3.39 0.94
N ILE A 89 3.04 -2.95 1.68
CA ILE A 89 1.66 -3.47 1.54
C ILE A 89 1.07 -3.08 0.17
N LYS A 90 1.32 -1.87 -0.31
CA LYS A 90 0.81 -1.42 -1.63
C LYS A 90 1.39 -2.26 -2.76
N ASP A 91 2.71 -2.43 -2.78
CA ASP A 91 3.39 -3.20 -3.82
C ASP A 91 3.00 -4.69 -3.75
N LEU A 92 2.90 -5.24 -2.54
CA LEU A 92 2.44 -6.61 -2.32
C LEU A 92 1.02 -6.83 -2.85
N VAL A 93 0.09 -5.91 -2.54
CA VAL A 93 -1.31 -6.05 -2.98
C VAL A 93 -1.44 -5.83 -4.48
N ALA A 94 -0.75 -4.84 -5.06
CA ALA A 94 -0.75 -4.64 -6.51
C ALA A 94 -0.18 -5.85 -7.26
N SER A 95 0.92 -6.42 -6.78
CA SER A 95 1.51 -7.63 -7.38
C SER A 95 0.60 -8.85 -7.25
N THR A 96 -0.08 -9.00 -6.11
CA THR A 96 -0.99 -10.11 -5.84
C THR A 96 -2.24 -10.02 -6.71
N LEU A 97 -2.83 -8.83 -6.86
CA LEU A 97 -4.02 -8.63 -7.71
C LEU A 97 -3.73 -8.95 -9.18
N LYS A 98 -2.53 -8.60 -9.69
CA LYS A 98 -2.09 -8.98 -11.04
C LYS A 98 -1.89 -10.50 -11.20
N LYS A 99 -1.41 -11.18 -10.16
CA LYS A 99 -1.27 -12.64 -10.14
C LYS A 99 -2.64 -13.34 -10.12
N VAL A 100 -3.60 -12.79 -9.37
CA VAL A 100 -4.97 -13.30 -9.31
C VAL A 100 -5.69 -13.05 -10.63
N ALA A 101 -5.40 -11.99 -11.37
CA ALA A 101 -6.01 -11.75 -12.68
C ALA A 101 -5.78 -12.85 -13.72
N ASN A 102 -4.61 -13.50 -13.65
CA ASN A 102 -4.16 -14.52 -14.60
C ASN A 102 -4.15 -15.92 -13.96
N ILE A 103 -5.01 -16.17 -12.96
CA ILE A 103 -4.96 -17.40 -12.17
C ILE A 103 -5.25 -18.65 -13.00
N ASP A 104 -6.07 -18.51 -14.05
CA ASP A 104 -6.40 -19.55 -15.02
C ASP A 104 -5.16 -20.00 -15.79
N ARG A 105 -4.47 -19.05 -16.45
CA ARG A 105 -3.25 -19.32 -17.20
C ARG A 105 -2.13 -19.82 -16.29
N ARG A 106 -2.03 -19.30 -15.06
CA ARG A 106 -1.04 -19.76 -14.08
C ARG A 106 -1.32 -21.18 -13.59
N TYR A 107 -2.60 -21.55 -13.40
CA TYR A 107 -2.96 -22.91 -13.01
C TYR A 107 -2.71 -23.91 -14.15
N GLU A 108 -2.99 -23.55 -15.40
CA GLU A 108 -2.76 -24.42 -16.55
C GLU A 108 -1.27 -24.72 -16.74
N ASN A 109 -0.43 -23.68 -16.66
CA ASN A 109 1.01 -23.75 -16.98
C ASN A 109 1.93 -23.99 -15.78
N GLY A 110 1.42 -23.88 -14.55
CA GLY A 110 2.21 -24.03 -13.33
C GLY A 110 2.55 -25.49 -13.01
N ASP A 111 3.54 -25.68 -12.13
CA ASP A 111 3.87 -27.01 -11.61
C ASP A 111 2.86 -27.52 -10.56
N ILE A 112 3.07 -28.72 -10.03
CA ILE A 112 2.16 -29.34 -9.06
C ILE A 112 2.03 -28.50 -7.79
N GLU A 113 3.12 -27.87 -7.34
CA GLU A 113 3.12 -27.05 -6.12
C GLU A 113 2.40 -25.72 -6.35
N GLU A 114 2.63 -25.07 -7.49
CA GLU A 114 1.91 -23.86 -7.89
C GLU A 114 0.41 -24.11 -8.03
N LYS A 115 0.01 -25.24 -8.63
CA LYS A 115 -1.41 -25.63 -8.74
C LYS A 115 -2.03 -25.84 -7.36
N ARG A 116 -1.33 -26.52 -6.47
CA ARG A 116 -1.77 -26.74 -5.08
C ARG A 116 -1.96 -25.42 -4.34
N LEU A 117 -0.98 -24.51 -4.45
CA LEU A 117 -1.04 -23.17 -3.84
C LEU A 117 -2.21 -22.33 -4.36
N ILE A 118 -2.48 -22.39 -5.67
CA ILE A 118 -3.62 -21.70 -6.28
C ILE A 118 -4.94 -22.25 -5.70
N VAL A 119 -5.11 -23.57 -5.67
CA VAL A 119 -6.33 -24.20 -5.16
C VAL A 119 -6.55 -23.91 -3.68
N SER A 120 -5.51 -23.99 -2.85
CA SER A 120 -5.62 -23.69 -1.41
C SER A 120 -5.91 -22.22 -1.14
N SER A 121 -5.40 -21.31 -1.97
CA SER A 121 -5.69 -19.87 -1.87
C SER A 121 -7.13 -19.55 -2.31
N MET A 122 -7.65 -20.31 -3.30
CA MET A 122 -9.02 -20.15 -3.81
C MET A 122 -10.08 -20.72 -2.88
N PHE A 123 -9.81 -21.87 -2.27
CA PHE A 123 -10.76 -22.61 -1.45
C PHE A 123 -10.17 -22.81 -0.05
N PRO A 124 -10.30 -21.82 0.85
CA PRO A 124 -9.68 -21.85 2.16
C PRO A 124 -10.19 -22.98 3.05
N ASP A 125 -11.39 -23.50 2.77
CA ASP A 125 -12.06 -24.52 3.57
C ASP A 125 -11.80 -25.94 3.00
N PHE A 126 -10.81 -26.07 2.10
CA PHE A 126 -10.39 -27.32 1.45
C PHE A 126 -11.52 -28.05 0.71
N LEU A 127 -11.21 -29.23 0.16
CA LEU A 127 -12.20 -30.13 -0.44
C LEU A 127 -12.79 -30.99 0.66
N GLU A 128 -14.10 -30.85 0.88
CA GLU A 128 -14.83 -31.75 1.78
C GLU A 128 -15.40 -32.92 0.97
N PHE A 129 -15.23 -34.13 1.47
CA PHE A 129 -15.85 -35.34 0.94
C PHE A 129 -16.82 -35.90 1.99
N ASP A 130 -18.10 -35.96 1.65
CA ASP A 130 -19.15 -36.45 2.55
C ASP A 130 -19.38 -37.98 2.44
N GLY A 131 -18.53 -38.69 1.70
CA GLY A 131 -18.68 -40.12 1.41
C GLY A 131 -19.43 -40.43 0.12
N THR A 132 -20.08 -39.44 -0.51
CA THR A 132 -20.81 -39.60 -1.78
C THR A 132 -20.52 -38.51 -2.80
N GLN A 133 -20.26 -37.28 -2.36
CA GLN A 133 -19.96 -36.12 -3.18
C GLN A 133 -18.77 -35.34 -2.61
N HIS A 134 -18.08 -34.66 -3.51
CA HIS A 134 -17.03 -33.71 -3.15
C HIS A 134 -17.58 -32.29 -3.31
N ARG A 135 -17.39 -31.43 -2.30
CA ARG A 135 -17.75 -30.01 -2.38
C ARG A 135 -16.58 -29.14 -1.92
N THR A 136 -16.34 -28.06 -2.65
CA THR A 136 -15.56 -26.93 -2.12
C THR A 136 -16.54 -26.00 -1.41
N PRO A 137 -16.48 -25.88 -0.06
CA PRO A 137 -17.55 -25.22 0.70
C PRO A 137 -17.66 -23.74 0.36
N ARG A 138 -16.52 -23.08 0.11
CA ARG A 138 -16.44 -21.63 -0.02
C ARG A 138 -15.31 -21.18 -0.93
N LEU A 139 -15.63 -20.28 -1.85
CA LEU A 139 -14.65 -19.52 -2.63
C LEU A 139 -14.16 -18.32 -1.79
N ASN A 140 -12.85 -18.05 -1.83
CA ASN A 140 -12.27 -16.85 -1.24
C ASN A 140 -13.00 -15.59 -1.75
N SER A 141 -13.44 -14.72 -0.84
CA SER A 141 -14.26 -13.55 -1.16
C SER A 141 -13.53 -12.54 -2.06
N ALA A 142 -12.22 -12.37 -1.90
CA ALA A 142 -11.44 -11.48 -2.78
C ALA A 142 -11.45 -11.99 -4.22
N ILE A 143 -11.30 -13.31 -4.40
CA ILE A 143 -11.35 -13.94 -5.72
C ILE A 143 -12.76 -13.86 -6.31
N ALA A 144 -13.79 -14.11 -5.50
CA ALA A 144 -15.18 -13.97 -5.91
C ALA A 144 -15.48 -12.55 -6.42
N LEU A 145 -14.97 -11.51 -5.74
CA LEU A 145 -15.14 -10.10 -6.13
C LEU A 145 -14.37 -9.75 -7.41
N ILE A 146 -13.12 -10.16 -7.54
CA ILE A 146 -12.27 -9.89 -8.72
C ILE A 146 -12.87 -10.54 -9.98
N TYR A 147 -13.41 -11.75 -9.84
CA TYR A 147 -14.04 -12.51 -10.93
C TYR A 147 -15.55 -12.26 -11.06
N GLN A 148 -16.12 -11.36 -10.25
CA GLN A 148 -17.55 -11.07 -10.29
C GLN A 148 -17.92 -10.43 -11.63
N ASN A 149 -18.96 -10.97 -12.27
CA ASN A 149 -19.50 -10.36 -13.48
C ASN A 149 -20.24 -9.05 -13.11
N ASN A 150 -19.68 -7.90 -13.48
CA ASN A 150 -20.20 -6.57 -13.19
C ASN A 150 -21.64 -6.28 -13.63
N SER A 151 -22.26 -7.14 -14.46
CA SER A 151 -23.69 -7.04 -14.77
C SER A 151 -24.54 -7.07 -13.49
N LYS A 152 -24.05 -7.68 -12.40
CA LYS A 152 -24.67 -7.68 -11.08
C LYS A 152 -24.40 -6.41 -10.25
N LEU A 153 -23.42 -5.58 -10.62
CA LEU A 153 -23.11 -4.30 -9.97
C LEU A 153 -23.82 -3.11 -10.65
N GLN A 154 -24.45 -3.30 -11.80
CA GLN A 154 -25.24 -2.29 -12.52
C GLN A 154 -26.62 -2.04 -11.86
N GLY A 155 -26.64 -1.79 -10.55
CA GLY A 155 -27.81 -1.25 -9.88
C GLY A 155 -28.13 0.17 -10.39
N LYS A 156 -29.18 0.28 -11.21
CA LYS A 156 -29.92 1.48 -11.66
C LYS A 156 -29.09 2.78 -11.77
N LYS A 157 -28.56 3.05 -12.98
CA LYS A 157 -28.40 4.44 -13.45
C LYS A 157 -29.79 5.07 -13.60
N MET A 158 -30.31 5.72 -12.57
CA MET A 158 -31.41 6.68 -12.74
C MET A 158 -30.81 7.96 -13.31
N GLY A 159 -30.75 8.07 -14.64
CA GLY A 159 -30.46 9.34 -15.28
C GLY A 159 -31.56 10.33 -14.90
N GLN A 160 -31.21 11.42 -14.23
CA GLN A 160 -32.11 12.56 -14.11
C GLN A 160 -32.25 13.18 -15.50
N VAL A 161 -33.37 12.91 -16.16
CA VAL A 161 -33.77 13.67 -17.36
C VAL A 161 -34.31 15.00 -16.84
N TYR A 162 -33.49 16.05 -16.89
CA TYR A 162 -34.02 17.41 -16.80
C TYR A 162 -34.75 17.69 -18.11
N ARG A 163 -36.09 17.83 -18.03
CA ARG A 163 -36.89 18.43 -19.09
C ARG A 163 -36.92 19.93 -18.84
N PHE A 164 -36.39 20.68 -19.80
CA PHE A 164 -36.62 22.13 -19.93
C PHE A 164 -38.06 22.39 -20.37
#